data_AF-A0A6P0WYE2-F1
#
_entry.id   AF-A0A6P0WYE2-F1
#
_cell.length_a   1.000
_cell.length_b   1.000
_cell.length_c   1.000
_cell.angle_alpha   90.00
_cell.angle_beta   90.00
_cell.angle_gamma   90.00
#
_symmetry.space_group_name_H-M   'P 1'
#
loop_
_entity.id
_entity.type
_entity.pdbx_description
1 polymer ?
#
loop_
_entity_poly.entity_id
_entity_poly.type
_entity_poly.pdbx_seq_one_letter_code
_entity_poly.pdbx_strand_id
1 'polypeptide(L)' 'MATFGPKDKIKLRNFNLQNLGFGDNDLWIAATAIYYNLTVVSADNDFQRIQQVEPLVLESWV' A
#
# COMPACT_ATOMS: atom_id res chain seq x y z
N MET A 1 6.10 -8.64 15.72
CA MET A 1 6.41 -8.50 14.27
C MET A 1 6.04 -7.09 13.85
N ALA A 2 6.91 -6.41 13.08
CA ALA A 2 6.56 -5.11 12.51
C ALA A 2 6.17 -5.37 11.05
N THR A 3 4.88 -5.25 10.75
CA THR A 3 4.29 -5.76 9.49
C THR A 3 4.75 -4.98 8.26
N PHE A 4 5.08 -3.70 8.40
CA PHE A 4 5.44 -2.82 7.27
C PHE A 4 6.61 -1.90 7.58
N GLY A 5 7.59 -2.33 8.38
CA GLY A 5 8.83 -1.57 8.54
C GLY A 5 9.41 -1.55 9.96
N PRO A 6 10.70 -1.19 10.10
CA PRO A 6 11.39 -1.26 11.37
C PRO A 6 10.91 -0.15 12.33
N LYS A 7 10.61 -0.51 13.58
CA LYS A 7 10.25 0.45 14.66
C LYS A 7 11.42 1.37 15.06
N ASP A 8 12.65 1.00 14.74
CA ASP A 8 13.86 1.76 15.08
C ASP A 8 14.03 2.95 14.14
N LYS A 9 14.03 4.18 14.70
CA LYS A 9 14.20 5.45 13.95
C LYS A 9 15.46 5.50 13.08
N ILE A 10 16.54 4.83 13.47
CA ILE A 10 17.80 4.78 12.71
C ILE A 10 17.62 3.94 11.42
N LYS A 11 16.80 2.89 11.46
CA LYS A 11 16.53 2.03 10.31
C LYS A 11 15.54 2.66 9.33
N LEU A 12 14.60 3.48 9.81
CA LEU A 12 13.70 4.30 8.98
C LEU A 12 14.45 5.26 8.05
N ARG A 13 15.57 5.84 8.49
CA ARG A 13 16.34 6.82 7.68
C ARG A 13 16.95 6.22 6.41
N ASN A 14 17.22 4.91 6.41
CA ASN A 14 17.75 4.20 5.25
C ASN A 14 16.70 3.26 4.63
N PHE A 15 15.43 3.39 5.01
CA PHE A 15 14.37 2.51 4.55
C PHE A 15 13.78 3.07 3.25
N ASN A 16 14.01 2.36 2.15
CA ASN A 16 13.40 2.68 0.86
C ASN A 16 11.98 2.08 0.81
N LEU A 17 11.01 2.89 0.36
CA LEU A 17 9.61 2.48 0.16
C LEU A 17 9.49 1.22 -0.71
N GLN A 18 10.40 1.04 -1.67
CA GLN A 18 10.49 -0.14 -2.54
C GLN A 18 10.63 -1.46 -1.77
N ASN A 19 11.17 -1.44 -0.55
CA ASN A 19 11.36 -2.64 0.27
C ASN A 19 10.09 -3.07 1.03
N LEU A 20 9.01 -2.28 0.98
CA LEU A 20 7.72 -2.65 1.59
C LEU A 20 6.84 -3.53 0.70
N GLY A 21 7.20 -3.67 -0.58
CA GLY A 21 6.40 -4.35 -1.60
C GLY A 21 5.07 -3.65 -1.86
N PHE A 22 5.18 -2.36 -2.16
CA PHE A 22 4.26 -1.55 -2.97
C PHE A 22 5.07 -0.37 -3.52
N GLY A 23 4.81 0.05 -4.75
CA GLY A 23 5.48 1.16 -5.41
C GLY A 23 4.86 2.53 -5.10
N ASP A 24 5.59 3.60 -5.43
CA ASP A 24 5.09 4.98 -5.26
C ASP A 24 3.81 5.21 -6.07
N ASN A 25 3.69 4.59 -7.24
CA ASN A 25 2.50 4.68 -8.08
C ASN A 25 1.28 4.03 -7.43
N ASP A 26 1.46 2.89 -6.76
CA ASP A 26 0.37 2.16 -6.10
C ASP A 26 -0.19 2.99 -4.94
N LEU A 27 0.68 3.72 -4.23
CA LEU A 27 0.28 4.67 -3.21
C LEU A 27 -0.55 5.83 -3.78
N TRP A 28 -0.13 6.41 -4.91
CA TRP A 28 -0.88 7.49 -5.55
C TRP A 28 -2.24 7.03 -6.08
N ILE A 29 -2.32 5.83 -6.66
CA ILE A 29 -3.58 5.23 -7.11
C ILE A 29 -4.50 4.98 -5.90
N ALA A 30 -4.00 4.35 -4.85
CA ALA A 30 -4.78 4.05 -3.65
C ALA A 30 -5.27 5.33 -2.96
N ALA A 31 -4.41 6.35 -2.81
CA ALA A 31 -4.78 7.62 -2.21
C ALA A 31 -5.87 8.34 -3.01
N THR A 32 -5.77 8.33 -4.34
CA THR A 32 -6.79 8.89 -5.23
C THR A 32 -8.11 8.15 -5.08
N ALA A 33 -8.08 6.82 -5.08
CA ALA A 33 -9.29 6.00 -4.93
C ALA A 33 -9.97 6.22 -3.58
N ILE A 34 -9.21 6.28 -2.48
CA ILE A 34 -9.76 6.57 -1.14
C ILE A 34 -10.39 7.96 -1.10
N TYR A 35 -9.68 8.99 -1.60
CA TYR A 35 -10.16 10.37 -1.55
C TYR A 35 -11.48 10.57 -2.33
N TYR A 36 -11.60 9.95 -3.50
CA TYR A 36 -12.81 10.03 -4.33
C TYR A 36 -13.81 8.89 -4.08
N ASN A 37 -13.57 8.06 -3.06
CA ASN A 37 -14.44 6.96 -2.68
C ASN A 37 -14.72 5.96 -3.82
N LEU A 38 -13.68 5.64 -4.60
CA LEU A 38 -13.69 4.75 -5.76
C LEU A 38 -13.28 3.33 -5.37
N THR A 39 -13.65 2.36 -6.23
CA THR A 39 -13.18 0.98 -6.15
C THR A 39 -12.01 0.78 -7.09
N VAL A 40 -10.90 0.24 -6.57
CA VAL A 40 -9.79 -0.24 -7.40
C VAL A 40 -10.10 -1.67 -7.82
N VAL A 41 -10.01 -1.97 -9.12
CA VAL A 41 -10.10 -3.34 -9.62
C VAL A 41 -8.71 -3.76 -10.09
N SER A 42 -8.07 -4.65 -9.34
CA SER A 42 -6.72 -5.12 -9.63
C SER A 42 -6.45 -6.49 -9.00
N ALA A 43 -5.68 -7.33 -9.70
CA ALA A 43 -5.15 -8.59 -9.17
C ALA A 43 -3.75 -8.42 -8.54
N ASP A 44 -3.25 -7.19 -8.44
CA ASP A 44 -1.94 -6.91 -7.86
C ASP A 44 -1.97 -7.03 -6.32
N ASN A 45 -1.03 -7.77 -5.77
CA ASN A 45 -0.90 -8.03 -4.34
C ASN A 45 -0.52 -6.77 -3.56
N ASP A 46 0.04 -5.75 -4.22
CA ASP A 46 0.46 -4.51 -3.58
C ASP A 46 -0.77 -3.74 -3.04
N PHE A 47 -1.89 -3.73 -3.77
CA PHE A 47 -3.14 -3.13 -3.28
C PHE A 47 -3.77 -3.94 -2.14
N GLN A 48 -3.61 -5.26 -2.12
CA GLN A 48 -4.06 -6.08 -0.98
C GLN A 48 -3.30 -5.72 0.30
N ARG A 49 -2.01 -5.42 0.20
CA ARG A 49 -1.20 -4.96 1.35
C ARG A 49 -1.63 -3.58 1.82
N ILE A 50 -1.92 -2.66 0.90
CA ILE A 50 -2.43 -1.33 1.25
C ILE A 50 -3.80 -1.45 1.95
N GLN A 51 -4.68 -2.34 1.49
CA GLN A 51 -5.98 -2.60 2.11
C GLN A 51 -5.87 -3.13 3.56
N GLN A 52 -4.74 -3.73 3.95
CA GLN A 52 -4.53 -4.17 5.34
C GLN A 52 -4.33 -3.02 6.33
N VAL A 53 -4.02 -1.81 5.84
CA VAL A 53 -3.71 -0.63 6.68
C VAL A 53 -4.61 0.56 6.41
N GLU A 54 -5.20 0.67 5.22
CA GLU A 54 -6.09 1.75 4.81
C GLU A 54 -7.43 1.19 4.29
N PRO A 55 -8.54 1.95 4.36
CA PRO A 55 -9.86 1.51 3.94
C PRO A 55 -10.03 1.55 2.40
N LEU A 56 -9.11 0.94 1.67
CA LEU A 56 -9.16 0.82 0.22
C LEU A 56 -10.21 -0.23 -0.20
N VAL A 57 -11.16 0.18 -1.05
CA VAL A 57 -12.10 -0.76 -1.68
C VAL A 57 -11.41 -1.39 -2.89
N LEU A 58 -11.15 -2.69 -2.81
CA LEU A 58 -10.41 -3.46 -3.81
C LEU A 58 -11.23 -4.66 -4.27
N GLU A 59 -11.32 -4.85 -5.57
CA GLU A 59 -11.86 -6.05 -6.21
C GLU A 59 -10.82 -6.71 -7.14
N SER A 60 -10.97 -8.01 -7.35
CA SER A 60 -10.28 -8.76 -8.42
C SER A 60 -11.32 -9.55 -9.21
N TRP A 61 -11.22 -9.52 -10.55
CA TRP A 61 -12.14 -10.25 -11.46
C TRP A 61 -11.46 -11.41 -12.19
N VAL A 62 -10.23 -11.75 -11.78
CA VAL A 62 -9.45 -12.88 -12.27
C VAL A 62 -9.24 -13.88 -11.14
#